data_AF-A0A8W7PYU3-F1
#
_entry.id   AF-A0A8W7PYU3-F1
#
_cell.length_a   1.000
_cell.length_b   1.000
_cell.length_c   1.000
_cell.angle_alpha   90.00
_cell.angle_beta   90.00
_cell.angle_gamma   90.00
#
_symmetry.space_group_name_H-M   'P 1'
#
loop_
_entity.id
_entity.type
_entity.pdbx_description
1 polymer ?
#
loop_
_entity_poly.entity_id
_entity_poly.type
_entity_poly.pdbx_seq_one_letter_code
_entity_poly.pdbx_strand_id
1 'polypeptide(L)'
;MASNPPTTTSKVKPPTLPSMFTLFAKYRPTLNSFQGDGKRILLSQSDCWMQQANLIGPKHFTLTQTGLIFFEFRKSTLDYDEYLQFLALLCNEKQISVEEVKEKLTNCGPPGITS
;
A
#
# COMPACT_ATOMS: atom_id res chain seq x y z
N MET A 1 40.08 -10.95 -15.82
CA MET A 1 39.52 -9.59 -15.64
C MET A 1 38.01 -9.74 -15.64
N ALA A 2 37.34 -9.28 -14.58
CA ALA A 2 35.94 -9.59 -14.31
C ALA A 2 34.98 -8.77 -15.19
N SER A 3 34.00 -9.46 -15.78
CA SER A 3 32.88 -8.86 -16.52
C SER A 3 31.63 -8.96 -15.66
N ASN A 4 31.04 -7.81 -15.28
CA ASN A 4 29.70 -7.74 -14.69
C ASN A 4 28.80 -6.87 -15.58
N PRO A 5 27.57 -7.33 -15.88
CA PRO A 5 26.40 -6.44 -15.96
C PRO A 5 25.21 -7.06 -15.18
N PRO A 6 23.99 -6.44 -15.11
CA PRO A 6 23.55 -5.06 -15.37
C PRO A 6 22.78 -4.45 -14.16
N THR A 7 22.50 -3.14 -14.12
CA THR A 7 21.17 -2.62 -13.69
C THR A 7 21.06 -1.11 -13.88
N THR A 8 20.10 -0.75 -14.72
CA THR A 8 19.69 0.59 -15.13
C THR A 8 19.02 1.37 -14.01
N THR A 9 19.63 2.50 -13.64
CA THR A 9 19.05 3.83 -13.36
C THR A 9 17.55 3.92 -13.00
N SER A 10 17.22 4.41 -11.79
CA SER A 10 16.29 5.55 -11.60
C SER A 10 16.17 6.04 -10.15
N LYS A 11 16.81 7.18 -9.86
CA LYS A 11 16.52 8.24 -8.86
C LYS A 11 15.75 7.84 -7.58
N VAL A 12 16.51 7.67 -6.49
CA VAL A 12 16.00 7.64 -5.10
C VAL A 12 15.45 9.02 -4.71
N LYS A 13 14.15 9.24 -4.89
CA LYS A 13 13.41 10.21 -4.06
C LYS A 13 13.06 9.48 -2.76
N PRO A 14 13.04 10.17 -1.60
CA PRO A 14 12.58 9.53 -0.37
C PRO A 14 11.22 8.87 -0.61
N PRO A 15 11.01 7.65 -0.10
CA PRO A 15 9.71 7.01 -0.22
C PRO A 15 8.68 7.95 0.41
N THR A 16 7.67 8.32 -0.36
CA THR A 16 6.56 9.13 0.11
C THR A 16 5.30 8.30 -0.02
N LEU A 17 4.33 8.49 0.89
CA LEU A 17 3.04 7.80 0.84
C LEU A 17 2.39 7.79 -0.57
N PRO A 18 2.29 8.90 -1.33
CA PRO A 18 1.73 8.87 -2.68
C PRO A 18 2.57 8.06 -3.66
N SER A 19 3.90 8.07 -3.54
CA SER A 19 4.77 7.25 -4.41
C SER A 19 4.56 5.76 -4.13
N MET A 20 4.48 5.38 -2.86
CA MET A 20 4.16 4.01 -2.45
C MET A 20 2.77 3.61 -2.92
N PHE A 21 1.77 4.46 -2.72
CA PHE A 21 0.41 4.23 -3.23
C PHE A 21 0.42 3.94 -4.73
N THR A 22 1.11 4.73 -5.55
CA THR A 22 1.23 4.48 -6.98
C THR A 22 1.88 3.13 -7.27
N LEU A 23 2.92 2.73 -6.54
CA LEU A 23 3.57 1.43 -6.72
C LEU A 23 2.65 0.26 -6.39
N PHE A 24 1.96 0.30 -5.24
CA PHE A 24 1.00 -0.72 -4.83
C PHE A 24 -0.25 -0.75 -5.72
N ALA A 25 -0.70 0.41 -6.20
CA ALA A 25 -1.78 0.50 -7.18
C ALA A 25 -1.39 -0.09 -8.55
N LYS A 26 -0.11 -0.03 -8.94
CA LYS A 26 0.42 -0.71 -10.12
C LYS A 26 0.60 -2.21 -9.89
N TYR A 27 1.08 -2.59 -8.71
CA TYR A 27 1.35 -3.98 -8.38
C TYR A 27 0.05 -4.78 -8.22
N ARG A 28 -0.07 -5.92 -8.88
CA ARG A 28 -1.19 -6.86 -8.72
C ARG A 28 -0.71 -8.07 -7.92
N PRO A 29 -1.03 -8.16 -6.61
CA PRO A 29 -0.59 -9.29 -5.78
C PRO A 29 -1.03 -10.64 -6.33
N THR A 30 -2.22 -10.71 -6.94
CA THR A 30 -2.77 -11.94 -7.53
C THR A 30 -2.01 -12.43 -8.76
N LEU A 31 -1.29 -11.55 -9.46
CA LEU A 31 -0.56 -11.85 -10.70
C LEU A 31 0.96 -11.67 -10.54
N ASN A 32 1.42 -11.27 -9.35
CA ASN A 32 2.79 -10.89 -9.06
C ASN A 32 3.43 -10.00 -10.15
N SER A 33 2.68 -9.01 -10.65
CA SER A 33 3.08 -8.20 -11.81
C SER A 33 2.55 -6.77 -11.72
N PHE A 34 3.29 -5.82 -12.30
CA PHE A 34 2.93 -4.40 -12.32
C PHE A 34 2.06 -4.08 -13.54
N GLN A 35 0.76 -4.31 -13.44
CA GLN A 35 -0.21 -4.09 -14.53
C GLN A 35 -1.25 -3.01 -14.24
N GLY A 36 -1.29 -2.45 -13.03
CA GLY A 36 -2.22 -1.37 -12.69
C GLY A 36 -1.78 0.00 -13.25
N ASP A 37 -2.73 0.94 -13.28
CA ASP A 37 -2.48 2.33 -13.71
C ASP A 37 -1.69 3.15 -12.68
N GLY A 38 -1.66 2.74 -11.41
CA GLY A 38 -1.04 3.51 -10.34
C GLY A 38 -1.84 4.73 -9.86
N LYS A 39 -3.06 4.88 -10.38
CA LYS A 39 -4.00 5.96 -10.01
C LYS A 39 -4.97 5.54 -8.91
N ARG A 40 -5.34 4.26 -8.88
CA ARG A 40 -6.34 3.69 -7.99
C ARG A 40 -5.85 2.38 -7.41
N ILE A 41 -6.19 2.14 -6.15
CA ILE A 41 -5.83 0.92 -5.43
C ILE A 41 -7.05 0.04 -5.21
N LEU A 42 -6.89 -1.27 -5.40
CA LEU A 42 -7.87 -2.31 -5.07
C LEU A 42 -7.76 -2.66 -3.58
N LEU A 43 -8.84 -3.19 -3.00
CA LEU A 43 -8.82 -3.73 -1.63
C LEU A 43 -7.66 -4.73 -1.44
N SER A 44 -7.51 -5.69 -2.36
CA SER A 44 -6.43 -6.68 -2.30
C SER A 44 -5.02 -6.08 -2.36
N GLN A 45 -4.85 -4.98 -3.10
CA GLN A 45 -3.58 -4.25 -3.16
C GLN A 45 -3.32 -3.49 -1.85
N SER A 46 -4.35 -2.84 -1.30
CA SER A 46 -4.27 -2.17 -0.01
C SER A 46 -3.98 -3.15 1.12
N ASP A 47 -4.69 -4.26 1.19
CA ASP A 47 -4.47 -5.30 2.21
C ASP A 47 -3.04 -5.84 2.13
N CYS A 48 -2.52 -6.07 0.92
CA CYS A 48 -1.13 -6.48 0.71
C CYS A 48 -0.15 -5.41 1.23
N TRP A 49 -0.38 -4.14 0.92
CA TRP A 49 0.45 -3.04 1.41
C TRP A 49 0.44 -2.93 2.94
N MET A 50 -0.75 -3.01 3.55
CA MET A 50 -0.91 -2.95 4.99
C MET A 50 -0.31 -4.19 5.69
N GLN A 51 -0.40 -5.37 5.08
CA GLN A 51 0.27 -6.58 5.59
C GLN A 51 1.79 -6.39 5.58
N GLN A 52 2.35 -5.90 4.47
CA GLN A 52 3.78 -5.63 4.36
C GLN A 52 4.24 -4.56 5.37
N ALA A 53 3.39 -3.57 5.66
CA ALA A 53 3.64 -2.54 6.66
C ALA A 53 3.43 -3.01 8.11
N ASN A 54 3.12 -4.31 8.33
CA ASN A 54 2.76 -4.85 9.64
C ASN A 54 1.62 -4.07 10.32
N LEU A 55 0.65 -3.62 9.52
CA LEU A 55 -0.57 -2.94 9.94
C LEU A 55 -1.79 -3.88 9.95
N ILE A 56 -1.73 -5.00 9.22
CA ILE A 56 -2.72 -6.07 9.35
C ILE A 56 -2.22 -7.09 10.37
N GLY A 57 -2.96 -7.26 11.46
CA GLY A 57 -2.64 -8.19 12.53
C GLY A 57 -3.48 -7.94 13.79
N PRO A 58 -3.32 -8.78 14.82
CA PRO A 58 -4.14 -8.70 16.04
C PRO A 58 -3.94 -7.39 16.84
N LYS A 59 -2.84 -6.65 16.59
CA LYS A 59 -2.50 -5.40 17.30
C LYS A 59 -2.97 -4.12 16.61
N HIS A 60 -3.23 -4.15 15.30
CA HIS A 60 -3.52 -2.95 14.50
C HIS A 60 -4.90 -3.08 13.84
N PHE A 61 -4.96 -3.48 12.57
CA PHE A 61 -6.20 -3.67 11.83
C PHE A 61 -6.38 -5.13 11.42
N THR A 62 -7.62 -5.55 11.20
CA THR A 62 -7.93 -6.87 10.63
C THR A 62 -8.42 -6.74 9.19
N LEU A 63 -8.23 -7.80 8.39
CA LEU A 63 -8.75 -7.86 7.01
C LEU A 63 -10.27 -7.66 6.95
N THR A 64 -10.98 -8.10 7.98
CA THR A 64 -12.42 -7.88 8.09
C THR A 64 -12.76 -6.40 8.21
N GLN A 65 -12.00 -5.64 9.00
CA GLN A 65 -12.23 -4.20 9.17
C GLN A 65 -11.85 -3.41 7.91
N THR A 66 -10.68 -3.68 7.32
CA THR A 66 -10.32 -3.05 6.04
C THR A 66 -11.37 -3.37 4.98
N GLY A 67 -11.81 -4.63 4.89
CA GLY A 67 -12.89 -5.04 3.99
C GLY A 67 -14.19 -4.29 4.24
N LEU A 68 -14.64 -4.18 5.50
CA LEU A 68 -15.90 -3.51 5.86
C LEU A 68 -15.88 -2.03 5.51
N ILE A 69 -14.84 -1.30 5.95
CA ILE A 69 -14.68 0.14 5.67
C ILE A 69 -14.57 0.36 4.16
N PHE A 70 -13.83 -0.47 3.43
CA PHE A 70 -13.71 -0.35 1.97
C PHE A 70 -15.05 -0.58 1.27
N PHE A 71 -15.88 -1.50 1.78
CA PHE A 71 -17.22 -1.78 1.24
C PHE A 71 -18.21 -0.62 1.47
N GLU A 72 -17.95 0.23 2.47
CA GLU A 72 -18.73 1.45 2.74
C GLU A 72 -18.59 2.48 1.61
N PHE A 73 -17.41 2.57 0.98
CA PHE A 73 -17.20 3.41 -0.20
C PHE A 73 -17.98 2.95 -1.44
N ARG A 74 -18.59 1.74 -1.42
CA ARG A 74 -19.34 1.15 -2.55
C ARG A 74 -18.54 1.13 -3.86
N LYS A 75 -17.21 1.05 -3.76
CA LYS A 75 -16.28 1.10 -4.88
C LYS A 75 -15.40 -0.15 -4.89
N SER A 76 -15.03 -0.59 -6.09
CA SER A 76 -14.05 -1.68 -6.26
C SER A 76 -12.61 -1.18 -6.13
N THR A 77 -12.38 0.11 -6.37
CA THR A 77 -11.07 0.75 -6.32
C THR A 77 -11.18 2.16 -5.74
N LEU A 78 -10.20 2.58 -4.96
CA LEU A 78 -10.14 3.93 -4.38
C LEU A 78 -9.01 4.72 -5.04
N ASP A 79 -9.28 5.98 -5.37
CA ASP A 79 -8.24 6.96 -5.73
C ASP A 79 -7.45 7.37 -4.47
N TYR A 80 -6.33 8.08 -4.64
CA TYR A 80 -5.44 8.43 -3.50
C TYR A 80 -6.15 9.23 -2.41
N ASP A 81 -7.00 10.19 -2.78
CA ASP A 81 -7.74 11.02 -1.81
C ASP A 81 -8.75 10.20 -0.99
N GLU A 82 -9.49 9.32 -1.68
CA GLU A 82 -10.41 8.39 -1.05
C GLU A 82 -9.68 7.38 -0.16
N TYR A 83 -8.48 6.96 -0.57
CA TYR A 83 -7.65 6.08 0.23
C TYR A 83 -7.18 6.76 1.53
N LEU A 84 -6.89 8.06 1.50
CA LEU A 84 -6.59 8.81 2.73
C LEU A 84 -7.81 8.88 3.66
N GLN A 85 -9.01 9.04 3.12
CA GLN A 85 -10.25 8.97 3.90
C GLN A 85 -10.47 7.57 4.48
N PHE A 86 -10.23 6.53 3.69
CA PHE A 86 -10.30 5.14 4.12
C PHE A 86 -9.33 4.87 5.29
N LEU A 87 -8.08 5.34 5.21
CA LEU A 87 -7.12 5.25 6.30
C LEU A 87 -7.60 6.00 7.54
N ALA A 88 -8.16 7.21 7.37
CA ALA A 88 -8.69 7.99 8.48
C ALA A 88 -9.84 7.27 9.20
N LEU A 89 -10.77 6.65 8.46
CA LEU A 89 -11.88 5.86 9.01
C LEU A 89 -11.38 4.63 9.78
N LEU A 90 -10.43 3.88 9.21
CA LEU A 90 -9.79 2.75 9.88
C LEU A 90 -9.12 3.15 11.20
N CYS A 91 -8.35 4.24 11.15
CA CYS A 91 -7.67 4.79 12.30
C CYS A 91 -8.66 5.26 13.36
N ASN A 92 -9.75 5.91 12.96
CA ASN A 92 -10.81 6.33 13.87
C ASN A 92 -11.48 5.15 14.58
N GLU A 93 -11.75 4.06 13.86
CA GLU A 93 -12.40 2.87 14.44
C GLU A 93 -11.52 2.13 15.44
N LYS A 94 -10.20 2.06 15.19
CA LYS A 94 -9.23 1.42 16.10
C LYS A 94 -8.56 2.38 17.08
N GLN A 95 -8.89 3.67 17.03
CA GLN A 95 -8.20 4.75 17.75
C GLN A 95 -6.68 4.71 17.56
N ILE A 96 -6.22 4.44 16.33
CA ILE A 96 -4.81 4.47 15.95
C ILE A 96 -4.49 5.81 15.30
N SER A 97 -3.27 6.31 15.48
CA SER A 97 -2.81 7.54 14.84
C SER A 97 -2.67 7.37 13.32
N VAL A 98 -3.38 8.20 12.56
CA VAL A 98 -3.28 8.24 11.08
C VAL A 98 -1.84 8.53 10.62
N GLU A 99 -1.12 9.39 11.35
CA GLU A 99 0.30 9.66 11.07
C GLU A 99 1.17 8.41 11.19
N GLU A 100 1.06 7.66 12.30
CA GLU A 100 1.82 6.41 12.49
C GLU A 100 1.54 5.41 11.36
N VAL A 101 0.28 5.29 10.95
CA VAL A 101 -0.13 4.39 9.86
C VAL A 101 0.49 4.82 8.53
N LYS A 102 0.45 6.12 8.21
CA LYS A 102 1.07 6.68 7.01
C LYS A 102 2.59 6.49 7.01
N GLU A 103 3.22 6.68 8.16
CA GLU A 103 4.65 6.44 8.32
C GLU A 103 5.01 4.98 8.10
N LYS A 104 4.27 4.03 8.70
CA LYS A 104 4.46 2.60 8.48
C LYS A 104 4.29 2.20 7.02
N LEU A 105 3.24 2.70 6.36
CA LEU A 105 3.00 2.46 4.94
C LEU A 105 4.13 3.01 4.05
N THR A 106 4.73 4.12 4.46
CA THR A 106 5.84 4.74 3.74
C THR A 106 7.16 4.01 3.98
N ASN A 107 7.42 3.55 5.22
CA ASN A 107 8.63 2.83 5.62
C ASN A 107 8.64 1.35 5.23
N CYS A 108 7.47 0.78 4.95
CA CYS A 108 7.27 -0.60 4.49
C CYS A 108 8.06 -0.98 3.21
N GLY A 109 8.36 0.01 2.38
CA GLY A 109 9.04 -0.20 1.10
C GLY A 109 8.08 -0.62 -0.03
N PRO A 110 8.61 -0.73 -1.27
CA PRO A 110 7.80 -1.03 -2.44
C PRO A 110 7.34 -2.50 -2.49
N PRO A 111 6.24 -2.79 -3.21
CA PRO A 111 5.74 -4.15 -3.39
C PRO A 111 6.67 -4.99 -4.26
N GLY A 112 6.80 -6.28 -3.95
CA GLY A 112 7.50 -7.25 -4.80
C GLY A 112 9.03 -7.29 -4.65
N ILE A 113 9.62 -6.54 -3.71
CA ILE A 113 11.00 -6.76 -3.30
C ILE A 113 11.02 -7.75 -2.13
N THR A 114 10.78 -9.02 -2.45
CA THR A 114 11.38 -10.09 -1.65
C THR A 114 12.83 -10.18 -2.15
N SER A 115 13.77 -9.70 -1.35
CA SER A 115 15.19 -9.97 -1.62
C SER A 115 15.49 -11.46 -1.48
#